data_AF-A0A3G8Y3Q7-F1
#
_entry.id   AF-A0A3G8Y3Q7-F1
#
_cell.length_a   1.000
_cell.length_b   1.000
_cell.length_c   1.000
_cell.angle_alpha   90.00
_cell.angle_beta   90.00
_cell.angle_gamma   90.00
#
_symmetry.space_group_name_H-M   'P 1'
#
loop_
_entity.id
_entity.type
_entity.pdbx_description
1 polymer ?
#
loop_
_entity_poly.entity_id
_entity_poly.type
_entity_poly.pdbx_seq_one_letter_code
_entity_poly.pdbx_strand_id
1 'polypeptide(L)'
;MMKKGQIVEIPAESEIYRAEAPAFHSKRAELVSKSARRQYSLFDGFLVGEHDGADRFRLGQRKGINVGGKKEPLYVIGIDEGDNRIFVGAGSEHPGLLTQVVRLGHQTDSFDDFSGSEDALQHGVQISFVPAAGDGEIAARLYKFDGDYFLEFDRLVPITIAENPFVVRIK
;
A
#
# COMPACT_ATOMS: atom_id res chain seq x y z
N MET A 1 -9.25 -26.42 -17.78
CA MET A 1 -9.76 -26.12 -16.42
C MET A 1 -8.90 -25.00 -15.86
N MET A 2 -9.46 -23.87 -15.44
CA MET A 2 -8.65 -22.82 -14.82
C MET A 2 -8.14 -23.32 -13.46
N LYS A 3 -6.83 -23.16 -13.21
CA LYS A 3 -6.21 -23.58 -11.96
C LYS A 3 -6.67 -22.61 -10.87
N LYS A 4 -7.33 -23.16 -9.83
CA LYS A 4 -7.73 -22.39 -8.65
C LYS A 4 -6.50 -21.70 -8.05
N GLY A 5 -6.68 -20.45 -7.68
CA GLY A 5 -5.69 -19.66 -6.98
C GLY A 5 -5.73 -19.91 -5.47
N GLN A 6 -4.66 -19.59 -4.76
CA GLN A 6 -4.51 -19.89 -3.33
C GLN A 6 -4.77 -18.64 -2.47
N ILE A 7 -5.47 -18.82 -1.34
CA ILE A 7 -5.65 -17.77 -0.32
C ILE A 7 -4.77 -18.09 0.87
N VAL A 8 -3.83 -17.21 1.17
CA VAL A 8 -2.87 -17.38 2.26
C VAL A 8 -3.11 -16.30 3.31
N GLU A 9 -3.42 -16.69 4.54
CA GLU A 9 -3.55 -15.76 5.67
C GLU A 9 -2.19 -15.51 6.30
N ILE A 10 -1.78 -14.24 6.35
CA ILE A 10 -0.55 -13.80 7.01
C ILE A 10 -0.93 -13.27 8.39
N PRO A 11 -0.34 -13.79 9.49
CA PRO A 11 -0.55 -13.25 10.83
C PRO A 11 0.05 -11.86 11.00
N ALA A 12 -0.59 -11.00 11.78
CA ALA A 12 -0.09 -9.65 12.10
C ALA A 12 1.27 -9.68 12.82
N GLU A 13 1.55 -10.78 13.53
CA GLU A 13 2.77 -11.00 14.29
C GLU A 13 3.89 -11.66 13.46
N SER A 14 3.66 -11.95 12.17
CA SER A 14 4.64 -12.58 11.27
C SER A 14 5.96 -11.80 11.22
N GLU A 15 7.08 -12.51 11.08
CA GLU A 15 8.43 -11.92 11.07
C GLU A 15 8.62 -10.91 9.92
N ILE A 16 7.84 -11.04 8.84
CA ILE A 16 7.82 -10.10 7.71
C ILE A 16 7.49 -8.66 8.14
N TYR A 17 6.80 -8.48 9.28
CA TYR A 17 6.48 -7.16 9.84
C TYR A 17 7.50 -6.66 10.87
N ARG A 18 8.47 -7.49 11.26
CA ARG A 18 9.45 -7.19 12.30
C ARG A 18 10.82 -6.77 11.76
N ALA A 19 11.02 -6.79 10.45
CA ALA A 19 12.29 -6.45 9.84
C ALA A 19 12.72 -5.02 10.19
N GLU A 20 13.95 -4.86 10.68
CA GLU A 20 14.55 -3.56 10.92
C GLU A 20 14.72 -2.83 9.59
N ALA A 21 14.32 -1.55 9.56
CA ALA A 21 14.50 -0.73 8.38
C ALA A 21 16.01 -0.62 8.09
N PRO A 22 16.48 -0.97 6.88
CA PRO A 22 17.89 -0.83 6.55
C PRO A 22 18.29 0.65 6.62
N ALA A 23 19.56 0.92 6.93
CA ALA A 23 20.10 2.26 6.82
C ALA A 23 20.08 2.69 5.34
N PHE A 24 19.45 3.83 5.03
CA PHE A 24 19.38 4.36 3.68
C PHE A 24 20.41 5.48 3.49
N HIS A 25 21.12 5.47 2.37
CA HIS A 25 22.10 6.50 2.02
C HIS A 25 21.48 7.74 1.36
N SER A 26 20.18 7.72 1.05
CA SER A 26 19.47 8.86 0.47
C SER A 26 17.97 8.78 0.76
N LYS A 27 17.31 9.94 0.76
CA LYS A 27 15.85 10.01 0.91
C LYS A 27 15.12 9.24 -0.18
N ARG A 28 15.61 9.31 -1.42
CA ARG A 28 15.10 8.52 -2.54
C ARG A 28 15.14 7.02 -2.24
N ALA A 29 16.26 6.49 -1.76
CA ALA A 29 16.41 5.05 -1.48
C ALA A 29 15.41 4.61 -0.38
N GLU A 30 15.24 5.43 0.66
CA GLU A 30 14.25 5.22 1.71
C GLU A 30 12.82 5.17 1.14
N LEU A 31 12.42 6.17 0.34
CA LEU A 31 11.06 6.25 -0.22
C LEU A 31 10.77 5.11 -1.21
N VAL A 32 11.74 4.71 -2.03
CA VAL A 32 11.61 3.55 -2.92
C VAL A 32 11.41 2.28 -2.11
N SER A 33 12.19 2.08 -1.04
CA SER A 33 12.05 0.90 -0.19
C SER A 33 10.72 0.88 0.58
N LYS A 34 10.27 2.01 1.12
CA LYS A 34 9.03 2.11 1.90
C LYS A 34 7.77 2.05 1.04
N SER A 35 7.85 2.48 -0.22
CA SER A 35 6.74 2.40 -1.18
C SER A 35 6.63 1.04 -1.88
N ALA A 36 7.68 0.22 -1.80
CA ALA A 36 7.67 -1.11 -2.40
C ALA A 36 6.57 -1.99 -1.78
N ARG A 37 5.82 -2.69 -2.63
CA ARG A 37 4.84 -3.66 -2.16
C ARG A 37 5.56 -4.78 -1.41
N ARG A 38 5.06 -5.12 -0.22
CA ARG A 38 5.54 -6.28 0.53
C ARG A 38 5.33 -7.53 -0.32
N GLN A 39 6.40 -8.30 -0.48
CA GLN A 39 6.35 -9.58 -1.17
C GLN A 39 6.09 -10.66 -0.12
N TYR A 40 4.91 -11.28 -0.19
CA TYR A 40 4.55 -12.39 0.68
C TYR A 40 4.79 -13.71 -0.03
N SER A 41 5.02 -14.75 0.75
CA SER A 41 5.18 -16.12 0.30
C SER A 41 4.24 -17.07 1.05
N LEU A 42 4.17 -18.32 0.59
CA LEU A 42 3.43 -19.38 1.29
C LEU A 42 4.00 -19.69 2.68
N PHE A 43 5.25 -19.31 2.97
CA PHE A 43 5.91 -19.59 4.25
C PHE A 43 5.69 -18.50 5.29
N ASP A 44 5.12 -17.36 4.91
CA ASP A 44 4.84 -16.24 5.82
C ASP A 44 3.51 -16.41 6.58
N GLY A 45 2.73 -17.45 6.27
CA GLY A 45 1.39 -17.64 6.79
C GLY A 45 0.79 -19.02 6.56
N PHE A 46 -0.54 -19.07 6.47
CA PHE A 46 -1.31 -20.32 6.42
C PHE A 46 -2.21 -20.36 5.19
N LEU A 47 -2.23 -21.48 4.48
CA LEU A 47 -3.22 -21.69 3.41
C LEU A 47 -4.62 -21.83 4.03
N VAL A 48 -5.55 -20.97 3.65
CA VAL A 48 -6.91 -20.89 4.24
C VAL A 48 -8.04 -21.07 3.25
N GLY A 49 -7.74 -21.13 1.95
CA GLY A 49 -8.76 -21.33 0.93
C GLY A 49 -8.24 -21.18 -0.49
N GLU A 50 -9.19 -21.08 -1.42
CA GLU A 50 -8.93 -20.97 -2.85
C GLU A 50 -9.85 -19.93 -3.51
N HIS A 51 -9.45 -19.42 -4.68
CA HIS A 51 -10.23 -18.48 -5.48
C HIS A 51 -10.15 -18.79 -6.99
N ASP A 52 -10.97 -18.11 -7.80
CA ASP A 52 -11.08 -18.36 -9.24
C ASP A 52 -10.13 -17.51 -10.12
N GLY A 53 -9.53 -16.47 -9.55
CA GLY A 53 -8.59 -15.59 -10.24
C GLY A 53 -8.14 -14.44 -9.33
N ALA A 54 -6.84 -14.14 -9.34
CA ALA A 54 -6.24 -13.09 -8.49
C ALA A 54 -6.58 -11.68 -9.01
N ASP A 55 -6.77 -11.54 -10.32
CA ASP A 55 -7.16 -10.33 -11.06
C ASP A 55 -8.51 -9.72 -10.61
N ARG A 56 -9.33 -10.52 -9.90
CA ARG A 56 -10.64 -10.11 -9.37
C ARG A 56 -10.56 -9.46 -8.00
N PHE A 57 -9.38 -9.44 -7.38
CA PHE A 57 -9.17 -8.87 -6.06
C PHE A 57 -8.48 -7.51 -6.14
N ARG A 58 -8.69 -6.70 -5.11
CA ARG A 58 -8.02 -5.40 -4.91
C ARG A 58 -7.45 -5.33 -3.50
N LEU A 59 -6.41 -4.53 -3.30
CA LEU A 59 -5.86 -4.33 -1.97
C LEU A 59 -6.92 -3.70 -1.04
N GLY A 60 -6.96 -4.12 0.22
CA GLY A 60 -7.97 -3.71 1.19
C GLY A 60 -9.37 -4.29 0.97
N GLN A 61 -9.58 -5.14 -0.04
CA GLN A 61 -10.87 -5.79 -0.25
C GLN A 61 -11.20 -6.75 0.90
N ARG A 62 -12.40 -6.62 1.48
CA ARG A 62 -12.94 -7.55 2.49
C ARG A 62 -13.94 -8.56 1.92
N LYS A 63 -14.86 -8.09 1.09
CA LYS A 63 -15.97 -8.91 0.57
C LYS A 63 -15.47 -9.83 -0.54
N GLY A 64 -16.04 -11.04 -0.64
CA GLY A 64 -15.73 -11.99 -1.70
C GLY A 64 -14.49 -12.86 -1.49
N ILE A 65 -13.82 -12.78 -0.32
CA ILE A 65 -12.74 -13.72 0.05
C ILE A 65 -13.29 -15.12 0.34
N ASN A 66 -14.54 -15.24 0.79
CA ASN A 66 -15.27 -16.49 1.03
C ASN A 66 -14.57 -17.49 1.98
N VAL A 67 -13.73 -16.99 2.90
CA VAL A 67 -13.12 -17.77 3.99
C VAL A 67 -13.89 -17.48 5.29
N GLY A 68 -14.50 -18.53 5.86
CA GLY A 68 -15.30 -18.45 7.10
C GLY A 68 -14.55 -18.89 8.36
N GLY A 69 -15.21 -18.80 9.51
CA GLY A 69 -14.67 -19.34 10.79
C GLY A 69 -13.57 -18.51 11.44
N LYS A 70 -13.33 -17.29 10.96
CA LYS A 70 -12.34 -16.36 11.53
C LYS A 70 -12.98 -15.45 12.59
N LYS A 71 -12.20 -15.14 13.62
CA LYS A 71 -12.61 -14.22 14.70
C LYS A 71 -12.81 -12.79 14.18
N GLU A 72 -11.95 -12.39 13.26
CA GLU A 72 -11.98 -11.07 12.61
C GLU A 72 -12.16 -11.22 11.09
N PRO A 73 -12.73 -10.20 10.42
CA PRO A 73 -12.82 -10.20 8.97
C PRO A 73 -11.44 -10.19 8.33
N LEU A 74 -11.31 -10.90 7.20
CA LEU A 74 -10.12 -10.90 6.37
C LEU A 74 -10.14 -9.77 5.36
N TYR A 75 -8.96 -9.24 5.06
CA TYR A 75 -8.74 -8.22 4.05
C TYR A 75 -7.59 -8.63 3.14
N VAL A 76 -7.68 -8.36 1.85
CA VAL A 76 -6.57 -8.58 0.90
C VAL A 76 -5.44 -7.60 1.20
N ILE A 77 -4.25 -8.13 1.50
CA ILE A 77 -3.03 -7.37 1.83
C ILE A 77 -1.94 -7.53 0.76
N GLY A 78 -2.10 -8.49 -0.14
CA GLY A 78 -1.16 -8.76 -1.23
C GLY A 78 -1.83 -9.58 -2.32
N ILE A 79 -1.35 -9.41 -3.55
CA ILE A 79 -1.82 -10.12 -4.73
C ILE A 79 -0.59 -10.53 -5.53
N ASP A 80 -0.51 -11.80 -5.89
CA ASP A 80 0.49 -12.38 -6.77
C ASP A 80 -0.22 -12.98 -7.98
N GLU A 81 -0.29 -12.22 -9.06
CA GLU A 81 -0.94 -12.65 -10.30
C GLU A 81 -0.14 -13.74 -11.01
N GLY A 82 1.18 -13.79 -10.83
CA GLY A 82 2.06 -14.76 -11.48
C GLY A 82 1.78 -16.18 -11.00
N ASP A 83 1.65 -16.34 -9.68
CA ASP A 83 1.30 -17.63 -9.07
C ASP A 83 -0.19 -17.81 -8.78
N ASN A 84 -1.03 -16.85 -9.18
CA ASN A 84 -2.47 -16.80 -8.90
C ASN A 84 -2.75 -16.98 -7.40
N ARG A 85 -2.16 -16.12 -6.56
CA ARG A 85 -2.36 -16.12 -5.11
C ARG A 85 -2.84 -14.78 -4.61
N ILE A 86 -3.61 -14.82 -3.53
CA ILE A 86 -3.88 -13.64 -2.71
C ILE A 86 -3.42 -13.90 -1.28
N PHE A 87 -2.96 -12.82 -0.66
CA PHE A 87 -2.57 -12.79 0.73
C PHE A 87 -3.61 -11.98 1.50
N VAL A 88 -4.05 -12.52 2.63
CA VAL A 88 -5.08 -11.90 3.47
C VAL A 88 -4.56 -11.70 4.89
N GLY A 89 -5.01 -10.63 5.54
CA GLY A 89 -4.73 -10.37 6.94
C GLY A 89 -6.04 -10.22 7.73
N ALA A 90 -6.05 -10.66 8.97
CA ALA A 90 -7.21 -10.53 9.86
C ALA A 90 -7.24 -9.14 10.52
N GLY A 91 -8.42 -8.52 10.55
CA GLY A 91 -8.64 -7.21 11.19
C GLY A 91 -8.32 -6.01 10.28
N SER A 92 -8.98 -4.88 10.54
CA SER A 92 -8.79 -3.65 9.74
C SER A 92 -7.46 -2.96 10.02
N GLU A 93 -6.85 -3.23 11.18
CA GLU A 93 -5.58 -2.65 11.62
C GLU A 93 -4.38 -3.55 11.27
N HIS A 94 -4.58 -4.55 10.40
CA HIS A 94 -3.51 -5.47 10.01
C HIS A 94 -2.32 -4.69 9.43
N PRO A 95 -1.07 -4.94 9.85
CA PRO A 95 0.11 -4.19 9.38
C PRO A 95 0.30 -4.28 7.85
N GLY A 96 -0.16 -5.36 7.23
CA GLY A 96 -0.20 -5.52 5.78
C GLY A 96 -1.16 -4.57 5.04
N LEU A 97 -2.11 -3.95 5.72
CA LEU A 97 -3.04 -2.95 5.16
C LEU A 97 -2.54 -1.51 5.28
N LEU A 98 -1.46 -1.30 6.04
CA LEU A 98 -0.98 0.02 6.39
C LEU A 98 0.33 0.33 5.66
N THR A 99 0.41 1.57 5.18
CA THR A 99 1.63 2.14 4.59
C THR A 99 1.86 3.54 5.12
N GLN A 100 3.11 3.97 5.06
CA GLN A 100 3.51 5.36 5.29
C GLN A 100 3.95 6.05 4.00
N VAL A 101 4.27 5.30 2.93
CA VAL A 101 4.75 5.88 1.68
C VAL A 101 3.99 5.29 0.50
N VAL A 102 3.58 6.15 -0.43
CA VAL A 102 2.95 5.78 -1.70
C VAL A 102 3.73 6.40 -2.85
N ARG A 103 4.03 5.60 -3.87
CA ARG A 103 4.61 6.07 -5.14
C ARG A 103 3.48 6.25 -6.16
N LEU A 104 3.42 7.43 -6.78
CA LEU A 104 2.37 7.81 -7.73
C LEU A 104 2.79 7.64 -9.20
N GLY A 105 4.08 7.41 -9.46
CA GLY A 105 4.62 7.32 -10.82
C GLY A 105 4.83 8.68 -11.48
N HIS A 106 4.88 8.68 -12.82
CA HIS A 106 5.17 9.85 -13.67
C HIS A 106 3.95 10.71 -14.03
N GLN A 107 2.73 10.23 -13.78
CA GLN A 107 1.51 10.86 -14.30
C GLN A 107 0.78 11.64 -13.22
N THR A 108 0.88 12.97 -13.28
CA THR A 108 0.15 13.83 -12.36
C THR A 108 -0.28 15.09 -13.08
N ASP A 109 -1.33 14.99 -13.90
CA ASP A 109 -2.03 16.15 -14.46
C ASP A 109 -2.49 17.13 -13.33
N SER A 110 -2.47 16.69 -12.07
CA SER A 110 -2.82 17.45 -10.86
C SER A 110 -1.63 18.11 -10.14
N PHE A 111 -0.37 17.87 -10.54
CA PHE A 111 0.81 18.54 -9.95
C PHE A 111 1.58 19.41 -10.94
N ASP A 112 1.15 19.53 -12.20
CA ASP A 112 1.78 20.44 -13.16
C ASP A 112 1.62 21.92 -12.75
N ASP A 113 0.62 22.24 -11.92
CA ASP A 113 0.46 23.56 -11.28
C ASP A 113 1.43 23.78 -10.10
N PHE A 114 2.22 22.77 -9.72
CA PHE A 114 3.24 22.92 -8.69
C PHE A 114 4.45 23.69 -9.25
N SER A 115 4.45 25.01 -9.05
CA SER A 115 5.53 25.93 -9.43
C SER A 115 6.75 25.90 -8.50
N GLY A 116 6.80 24.98 -7.52
CA GLY A 116 7.96 24.86 -6.66
C GLY A 116 9.16 24.31 -7.43
N SER A 117 10.35 24.81 -7.11
CA SER A 117 11.58 24.35 -7.74
C SER A 117 11.74 22.83 -7.56
N GLU A 118 12.34 22.15 -8.54
CA GLU A 118 12.69 20.72 -8.41
C GLU A 118 13.50 20.45 -7.13
N ASP A 119 14.31 21.43 -6.71
CA ASP A 119 15.04 21.42 -5.44
C ASP A 119 14.10 21.33 -4.21
N ALA A 120 13.00 22.09 -4.17
CA ALA A 120 12.04 22.01 -3.07
C ALA A 120 11.37 20.62 -2.99
N LEU A 121 11.05 20.01 -4.15
CA LEU A 121 10.49 18.66 -4.20
C LEU A 121 11.48 17.58 -3.78
N GLN A 122 12.79 17.78 -3.91
CA GLN A 122 13.78 16.85 -3.37
C GLN A 122 13.87 16.90 -1.83
N HIS A 123 13.52 18.04 -1.22
CA HIS A 123 13.52 18.25 0.23
C HIS A 123 12.17 17.97 0.91
N GLY A 124 11.13 17.70 0.13
CA GLY A 124 9.80 17.36 0.62
C GLY A 124 8.96 18.60 0.88
N VAL A 125 7.90 18.76 0.10
CA VAL A 125 6.95 19.86 0.23
C VAL A 125 5.77 19.40 1.06
N GLN A 126 5.43 20.18 2.09
CA GLN A 126 4.28 19.85 2.92
C GLN A 126 2.99 20.10 2.15
N ILE A 127 2.15 19.07 2.10
CA ILE A 127 0.85 19.11 1.46
C ILE A 127 -0.18 18.48 2.37
N SER A 128 -1.45 18.69 2.03
CA SER A 128 -2.54 18.02 2.68
C SER A 128 -3.47 17.37 1.68
N PHE A 129 -4.04 16.24 2.09
CA PHE A 129 -4.98 15.50 1.28
C PHE A 129 -6.27 15.26 2.04
N VAL A 130 -7.36 15.22 1.29
CA VAL A 130 -8.66 14.80 1.79
C VAL A 130 -8.98 13.49 1.06
N PRO A 131 -8.89 12.33 1.73
CA PRO A 131 -9.23 11.06 1.10
C PRO A 131 -10.72 11.04 0.72
N ALA A 132 -11.04 10.39 -0.39
CA ALA A 132 -12.44 10.25 -0.84
C ALA A 132 -13.30 9.47 0.17
N ALA A 133 -12.69 8.58 0.94
CA ALA A 133 -13.30 7.84 2.04
C ALA A 133 -12.48 8.08 3.32
N GLY A 134 -13.03 8.85 4.26
CA GLY A 134 -12.41 9.12 5.56
C GLY A 134 -12.84 10.46 6.15
N ASP A 135 -12.56 10.64 7.44
CA ASP A 135 -12.75 11.91 8.14
C ASP A 135 -11.40 12.62 8.31
N GLY A 136 -11.32 13.86 7.85
CA GLY A 136 -10.22 14.76 8.16
C GLY A 136 -9.18 14.94 7.06
N GLU A 137 -8.44 16.03 7.21
CA GLU A 137 -7.27 16.35 6.42
C GLU A 137 -6.09 15.53 6.94
N ILE A 138 -5.36 14.88 6.03
CA ILE A 138 -4.17 14.13 6.42
C ILE A 138 -2.95 14.87 5.83
N ALA A 139 -1.94 15.06 6.67
CA ALA A 139 -0.69 15.71 6.27
C ALA A 139 0.25 14.69 5.60
N ALA A 140 0.92 15.16 4.55
CA ALA A 140 1.95 14.41 3.86
C ALA A 140 3.07 15.33 3.37
N ARG A 141 4.19 14.72 3.00
CA ARG A 141 5.27 15.36 2.25
C ARG A 141 5.29 14.80 0.84
N LEU A 142 5.24 15.69 -0.14
CA LEU A 142 5.39 15.38 -1.55
C LEU A 142 6.87 15.47 -1.92
N TYR A 143 7.40 14.40 -2.50
CA TYR A 143 8.73 14.36 -3.08
C TYR A 143 8.68 14.05 -4.57
N LYS A 144 9.69 14.52 -5.32
CA LYS A 144 9.92 14.13 -6.71
C LYS A 144 11.36 13.70 -6.91
N PHE A 145 11.56 12.48 -7.43
CA PHE A 145 12.88 11.94 -7.79
C PHE A 145 12.77 11.21 -9.13
N ASP A 146 13.66 11.51 -10.09
CA ASP A 146 13.70 10.87 -11.41
C ASP A 146 12.34 10.80 -12.15
N GLY A 147 11.51 11.83 -11.96
CA GLY A 147 10.16 11.92 -12.54
C GLY A 147 9.08 11.21 -11.73
N ASP A 148 9.42 10.41 -10.72
CA ASP A 148 8.45 9.78 -9.83
C ASP A 148 8.06 10.67 -8.66
N TYR A 149 6.76 10.78 -8.41
CA TYR A 149 6.24 11.39 -7.18
C TYR A 149 6.07 10.38 -6.06
N PHE A 150 6.42 10.81 -4.84
CA PHE A 150 6.23 10.05 -3.61
C PHE A 150 5.45 10.88 -2.60
N LEU A 151 4.49 10.25 -1.94
CA LEU A 151 3.81 10.78 -0.78
C LEU A 151 4.35 10.06 0.45
N GLU A 152 4.88 10.80 1.40
CA GLU A 152 5.22 10.32 2.74
C GLU A 152 4.24 10.89 3.76
N PHE A 153 3.52 10.02 4.45
CA PHE A 153 2.50 10.40 5.42
C PHE A 153 3.09 10.54 6.83
N ASP A 154 2.58 11.50 7.60
CA ASP A 154 2.99 11.70 8.99
C ASP A 154 2.44 10.59 9.93
N ARG A 155 1.54 9.75 9.42
CA ARG A 155 0.93 8.60 10.11
C ARG A 155 0.79 7.42 9.15
N LEU A 156 0.55 6.24 9.71
CA LEU A 156 0.10 5.11 8.91
C LEU A 156 -1.28 5.39 8.32
N VAL A 157 -1.43 5.03 7.05
CA VAL A 157 -2.66 5.18 6.28
C VAL A 157 -3.00 3.88 5.55
N PRO A 158 -4.27 3.66 5.19
CA PRO A 158 -4.67 2.48 4.42
C PRO A 158 -3.98 2.42 3.06
N ILE A 159 -3.53 1.24 2.67
CA ILE A 159 -2.89 0.97 1.36
C ILE A 159 -3.82 1.29 0.17
N THR A 160 -5.13 1.33 0.41
CA THR A 160 -6.13 1.69 -0.58
C THR A 160 -5.99 3.13 -1.07
N ILE A 161 -5.30 4.03 -0.33
CA ILE A 161 -5.02 5.40 -0.81
C ILE A 161 -4.24 5.38 -2.13
N ALA A 162 -3.37 4.39 -2.34
CA ALA A 162 -2.64 4.24 -3.60
C ALA A 162 -3.53 3.84 -4.79
N GLU A 163 -4.72 3.28 -4.52
CA GLU A 163 -5.64 2.79 -5.56
C GLU A 163 -6.85 3.72 -5.78
N ASN A 164 -6.98 4.80 -5.00
CA ASN A 164 -8.09 5.74 -5.09
C ASN A 164 -7.65 7.11 -5.61
N PRO A 165 -8.48 7.78 -6.42
CA PRO A 165 -8.25 9.17 -6.76
C PRO A 165 -8.30 10.05 -5.49
N PHE A 166 -7.32 10.90 -5.29
CA PHE A 166 -7.27 11.89 -4.22
C PHE A 166 -7.04 13.29 -4.81
N VAL A 167 -7.57 14.31 -4.13
CA VAL A 167 -7.31 15.71 -4.46
C VAL A 167 -6.23 16.21 -3.53
N VAL A 168 -5.12 16.69 -4.10
CA VAL A 168 -4.08 17.34 -3.31
C VAL A 168 -4.40 18.80 -3.12
N ARG A 169 -4.27 19.26 -1.88
CA ARG A 169 -4.32 20.67 -1.52
C ARG A 169 -2.93 21.10 -1.05
N ILE A 170 -2.41 22.12 -1.71
CA ILE A 170 -1.15 22.73 -1.32
C ILE A 170 -1.49 23.82 -0.30
N LYS A 171 -0.76 23.86 0.82
CA LYS A 171 -0.86 24.93 1.82
C LYS A 171 0.18 26.01 1.55
#